data_AF-A0A498I9J9-F1
#
_entry.id   AF-A0A498I9J9-F1
#
_cell.length_a   1.000
_cell.length_b   1.000
_cell.length_c   1.000
_cell.angle_alpha   90.00
_cell.angle_beta   90.00
_cell.angle_gamma   90.00
#
_symmetry.space_group_name_H-M   'P 1'
#
loop_
_entity.id
_entity.type
_entity.pdbx_description
1 polymer ?
#
loop_
_entity_poly.entity_id
_entity_poly.type
_entity_poly.pdbx_seq_one_letter_code
_entity_poly.pdbx_strand_id
1 'polypeptide(L)' 'MKASFGHGSKVKTLLLCHPLIVTSLPRSTRRFASLNQVKVTEWDVYNNGQLIVHRVENFFDLAFQNLKVSIV' A
#
# COMPACT_ATOMS: atom_id res chain seq x y z
N MET A 1 9.25 -18.28 -3.88
CA MET A 1 8.20 -18.10 -2.86
C MET A 1 7.51 -16.77 -3.15
N LYS A 2 6.23 -16.75 -3.53
CA LYS A 2 5.51 -15.51 -3.88
C LYS A 2 5.09 -14.85 -2.57
N ALA A 3 5.71 -13.74 -2.20
CA ALA A 3 5.32 -13.00 -0.99
C ALA A 3 3.91 -12.42 -1.21
N SER A 4 2.95 -12.78 -0.36
CA SER A 4 1.59 -12.22 -0.37
C SER A 4 1.38 -11.35 0.86
N PHE A 5 0.98 -10.10 0.66
CA PHE A 5 0.64 -9.20 1.75
C PHE A 5 -0.83 -9.35 2.15
N GLY A 6 -1.10 -9.37 3.45
CA GLY A 6 -2.44 -9.33 4.03
C GLY A 6 -2.86 -7.92 4.43
N HIS A 7 -4.14 -7.72 4.76
CA HIS A 7 -4.58 -6.48 5.41
C HIS A 7 -3.77 -6.22 6.69
N GLY A 8 -3.39 -4.96 6.92
CA GLY A 8 -2.53 -4.54 8.04
C GLY A 8 -1.04 -4.81 7.83
N SER A 9 -0.64 -5.49 6.75
CA SER A 9 0.77 -5.77 6.46
C SER A 9 1.54 -4.49 6.21
N LYS A 10 2.78 -4.43 6.71
CA LYS A 10 3.68 -3.28 6.55
C LYS A 10 4.64 -3.52 5.38
N VAL A 11 4.61 -2.62 4.41
CA VAL A 11 5.57 -2.53 3.31
C VAL A 11 6.64 -1.52 3.71
N LYS A 12 7.89 -1.95 3.83
CA LYS A 12 9.01 -1.05 4.14
C LYS A 12 9.23 -0.09 2.99
N THR A 13 9.52 1.17 3.31
CA THR A 13 9.87 2.20 2.34
C THR A 13 11.33 2.61 2.52
N LEU A 14 11.83 3.43 1.58
CA LEU A 14 13.14 4.07 1.70
C LEU A 14 13.15 5.17 2.78
N LEU A 15 11.98 5.65 3.20
CA LEU A 15 11.86 6.60 4.31
C LEU A 15 11.80 5.83 5.64
N LEU A 16 12.90 5.87 6.38
CA LEU A 16 13.05 5.10 7.61
C LEU A 16 11.90 5.38 8.59
N CYS A 17 11.43 4.34 9.28
CA CYS A 17 10.31 4.37 10.24
C CYS A 17 8.92 4.73 9.65
N HIS A 18 8.79 4.88 8.33
CA HIS A 18 7.53 5.23 7.67
C HIS A 18 7.11 4.14 6.66
N PRO A 19 6.71 2.94 7.12
CA PRO A 19 6.18 1.93 6.22
C PRO A 19 4.83 2.37 5.61
N LEU A 20 4.43 1.75 4.51
CA LEU A 20 3.05 1.78 4.04
C LEU A 20 2.28 0.59 4.63
N ILE A 21 1.05 0.79 5.06
CA ILE A 21 0.16 -0.28 5.54
C ILE A 21 -0.78 -0.68 4.41
N VAL A 22 -0.91 -1.99 4.16
CA VAL A 22 -1.97 -2.52 3.30
C VAL A 22 -3.32 -2.35 3.99
N THR A 23 -4.13 -1.42 3.50
CA THR A 23 -5.44 -1.09 4.07
C THR A 23 -6.60 -1.79 3.39
N SER A 24 -6.44 -2.19 2.12
CA SER A 24 -7.43 -3.05 1.46
C SER A 24 -6.74 -4.05 0.54
N LEU A 25 -7.35 -5.24 0.44
CA LEU A 25 -6.95 -6.29 -0.49
C LEU A 25 -7.86 -6.27 -1.71
N PRO A 26 -7.36 -6.64 -2.90
CA PRO A 26 -8.19 -6.78 -4.07
C PRO A 26 -9.13 -7.97 -3.87
N ARG A 27 -10.40 -7.71 -3.53
CA ARG A 27 -11.41 -8.76 -3.24
C ARG A 27 -12.10 -9.36 -4.48
N SER A 28 -11.73 -8.93 -5.69
CA SER A 28 -12.13 -9.49 -7.00
C SER A 28 -11.55 -8.63 -8.14
N THR A 29 -11.83 -8.99 -9.40
CA THR A 29 -11.44 -8.26 -10.64
C THR A 29 -11.84 -6.77 -10.69
N ARG A 30 -12.61 -6.25 -9.73
CA ARG A 30 -13.04 -4.84 -9.71
C ARG A 30 -12.66 -4.06 -8.44
N ARG A 31 -12.03 -4.68 -7.45
CA ARG A 31 -11.57 -3.97 -6.25
C ARG A 31 -10.06 -3.83 -6.26
N PHE A 32 -9.62 -2.59 -6.21
CA PHE A 32 -8.23 -2.21 -6.13
C PHE A 32 -7.72 -2.35 -4.70
N ALA A 33 -6.46 -2.75 -4.54
CA ALA A 33 -5.79 -2.69 -3.24
C ALA A 33 -5.54 -1.23 -2.85
N SER A 34 -5.38 -0.98 -1.55
CA SER A 34 -4.95 0.33 -1.04
C SER A 34 -3.84 0.21 -0.02
N LEU A 35 -2.97 1.21 -0.02
CA LEU A 35 -1.87 1.41 0.90
C LEU A 35 -2.10 2.74 1.63
N ASN A 36 -2.10 2.77 2.96
CA ASN A 36 -2.46 3.95 3.75
C ASN A 36 -3.77 4.61 3.28
N GLN A 37 -4.79 3.80 2.96
CA GLN A 37 -6.07 4.22 2.37
C GLN A 37 -5.98 4.84 0.96
N VAL A 38 -4.80 4.97 0.38
CA VAL A 38 -4.61 5.40 -1.00
C VAL A 38 -4.73 4.21 -1.93
N LYS A 39 -5.68 4.28 -2.87
CA LYS A 39 -5.94 3.22 -3.85
C LYS A 39 -4.82 3.14 -4.91
N VAL A 40 -4.44 1.91 -5.24
CA VAL A 40 -3.66 1.60 -6.44
C VAL A 40 -4.63 1.57 -7.62
N THR A 41 -4.53 2.52 -8.55
CA THR A 41 -5.48 2.65 -9.67
C THR A 41 -5.06 1.85 -10.90
N GLU A 42 -3.77 1.56 -11.02
CA GLU A 42 -3.21 0.85 -12.16
C GLU A 42 -1.99 0.03 -11.70
N TRP A 43 -1.96 -1.24 -12.05
CA TRP A 43 -0.87 -2.16 -11.71
C TRP A 43 0.13 -2.22 -12.85
N ASP A 44 1.40 -2.45 -12.52
CA ASP A 44 2.48 -2.70 -13.48
C ASP A 44 2.56 -1.72 -14.66
N VAL A 45 2.35 -0.42 -14.42
CA VAL A 45 2.53 0.65 -15.44
C VAL A 45 3.92 0.60 -16.06
N TYR A 46 4.90 0.18 -15.26
CA TYR A 46 6.20 -0.28 -15.72
C TYR A 46 6.60 -1.51 -14.92
N ASN A 47 7.14 -2.53 -15.58
CA ASN A 47 7.67 -3.73 -14.94
C ASN A 47 8.79 -4.32 -15.80
N ASN A 48 10.02 -4.31 -15.27
CA ASN A 48 11.18 -4.94 -15.93
C ASN A 48 11.78 -6.09 -15.08
N GLY A 49 11.05 -6.58 -14.08
CA GLY A 49 11.50 -7.60 -13.14
C GLY A 49 12.43 -7.11 -12.02
N GLN A 50 13.00 -5.91 -12.14
CA GLN A 50 13.85 -5.28 -11.11
C GLN A 50 13.14 -4.09 -10.44
N LEU A 51 12.39 -3.32 -11.22
CA LEU A 51 11.57 -2.20 -10.81
C LEU A 51 10.14 -2.43 -11.30
N ILE A 52 9.19 -2.20 -10.40
CA ILE A 52 7.77 -2.21 -10.71
C ILE A 52 7.21 -0.85 -10.28
N VAL A 53 6.43 -0.22 -11.17
CA VAL A 53 5.76 1.04 -10.92
C VAL A 53 4.25 0.82 -10.97
N HIS A 54 3.57 1.21 -9.89
CA HIS A 54 2.12 1.20 -9.79
C HIS A 54 1.60 2.63 -9.72
N ARG A 55 0.45 2.89 -10.32
CA ARG A 55 -0.23 4.19 -10.19
C ARG A 55 -1.09 4.20 -8.94
N VAL A 56 -1.07 5.31 -8.22
CA VAL A 56 -1.94 5.56 -7.06
C VAL A 56 -2.80 6.78 -7.31
N GLU A 57 -3.93 6.87 -6.61
CA GLU A 57 -4.87 7.98 -6.78
C GLU A 57 -4.44 9.29 -6.08
N ASN A 58 -3.56 9.22 -5.07
CA ASN A 58 -3.15 10.38 -4.28
C ASN A 58 -1.77 10.17 -3.61
N PHE A 59 -1.26 11.20 -2.95
CA PHE A 59 -0.06 11.13 -2.10
C PHE A 59 -0.35 10.39 -0.79
N PHE A 60 0.69 9.74 -0.24
CA PHE A 60 0.60 9.07 1.05
C PHE A 60 0.74 10.06 2.20
N ASP A 61 -0.16 9.95 3.19
CA ASP A 61 0.03 10.60 4.48
C ASP A 61 1.13 9.89 5.28
N LEU A 62 2.21 10.63 5.60
CA LEU A 62 3.33 10.13 6.41
C LEU A 62 2.92 9.89 7.87
N ALA A 63 1.91 10.60 8.36
CA ALA A 63 1.38 10.44 9.71
C ALA A 63 0.36 9.29 9.83
N PHE A 64 0.07 8.56 8.74
CA PHE A 64 -0.91 7.47 8.76
C PHE A 64 -0.63 6.41 9.83
N GLN A 65 0.65 6.16 10.13
CA GLN A 65 1.08 5.22 11.18
C GLN A 65 0.74 5.71 12.59
N ASN A 66 0.63 7.03 12.79
CA ASN A 66 0.37 7.68 14.06
C ASN A 66 -1.13 7.78 14.37
N LEU A 67 -2.01 7.51 13.41
CA LEU A 67 -3.47 7.46 13.60
C LEU A 67 -3.93 6.27 14.46
N LYS A 68 -3.01 5.48 15.03
CA LYS A 68 -3.30 4.65 16.19
C LYS A 68 -3.18 5.47 17.48
N VAL A 69 -4.10 6.42 17.69
CA VAL A 69 -4.38 6.97 19.03
C VAL A 69 -5.85 6.69 19.36
N SER A 70 -6.03 5.92 20.43
CA SER A 70 -7.25 5.26 20.92
C SER A 70 -8.38 6.21 21.31
N ILE A 71 -9.63 5.77 21.12
CA ILE A 71 -10.78 6.27 21.89
C ILE A 71 -11.60 5.08 22.40
N VAL A 72 -11.50 4.88 23.71
CA VAL A 72 -12.26 4.05 24.68
C VAL A 72 -12.12 2.53 24.58
#